data_AF-A0A355UE78-F1
#
_entry.id   AF-A0A355UE78-F1
#
_cell.length_a   1.000
_cell.length_b   1.000
_cell.length_c   1.000
_cell.angle_alpha   90.00
_cell.angle_beta   90.00
_cell.angle_gamma   90.00
#
_symmetry.space_group_name_H-M   'P 1'
#
loop_
_entity.id
_entity.type
_entity.pdbx_description
1 polymer ?
#
loop_
_entity_poly.entity_id
_entity_poly.type
_entity_poly.pdbx_seq_one_letter_code
_entity_poly.pdbx_strand_id
1 'polypeptide(L)'
;NSLPTANPNTEITKLVNITGINNNLAFNNILFNGGAVGLSSDLPDSNSNRLSITNSFFNAFAYKGIDVKGIKELYVTKNKFREYVNANISSAIAISNISNILEIIKNDVYLEGGTAARTGIDVKRVDASVLSPAIIANNSISLSGTYTNTALIYVGLNMDSVTNTNIYYNTIKVRASNNSANSKSLNIGTNCSRIKVLNNNLDNSGKGFAYYVTNPSTQVMASNNNNYISNGFNPIYWLGNKQTIAALQTANSQDAMSISVYNPFESDSVLNIIYPSEVVRAAEPLDGFVEDILGNFRPMSPRPTIGAYEFQFTNVDFGPTSIISPDSTIDYLENDP
;
A
#
# COMPACT_ATOMS: atom_id res chain seq x y z
N ASN A 1 -3.44 25.13 -10.94
CA ASN A 1 -2.18 24.36 -11.13
C ASN A 1 -1.01 25.08 -10.47
N SER A 2 -0.86 24.93 -9.15
CA SER A 2 0.38 25.29 -8.46
C SER A 2 1.14 24.00 -8.21
N LEU A 3 2.29 23.83 -8.89
CA LEU A 3 3.22 22.74 -8.58
C LEU A 3 3.82 23.03 -7.19
N PRO A 4 3.66 22.14 -6.21
CA PRO A 4 4.32 22.31 -4.94
C PRO A 4 5.83 22.10 -5.11
N THR A 5 6.65 23.08 -4.75
CA THR A 5 8.12 22.97 -4.77
C THR A 5 8.62 22.54 -3.39
N ALA A 6 8.71 21.24 -3.16
CA ALA A 6 9.31 20.66 -1.96
C ALA A 6 10.84 20.57 -2.10
N ASN A 7 11.56 21.69 -1.92
CA ASN A 7 13.03 21.70 -1.94
C ASN A 7 13.70 22.09 -0.59
N PRO A 8 13.27 21.61 0.60
CA PRO A 8 14.19 21.58 1.73
C PRO A 8 15.20 20.44 1.50
N ASN A 9 16.49 20.79 1.47
CA ASN A 9 17.60 19.84 1.30
C ASN A 9 18.01 19.16 2.63
N THR A 10 17.27 19.40 3.72
CA THR A 10 17.52 18.84 5.05
C THR A 10 16.21 18.52 5.78
N GLU A 11 16.22 17.51 6.66
CA GLU A 11 15.05 17.08 7.47
C GLU A 11 14.61 18.09 8.56
N ILE A 12 15.14 19.31 8.55
CA ILE A 12 15.03 20.24 9.69
C ILE A 12 13.65 20.91 9.76
N THR A 13 13.00 21.15 8.62
CA THR A 13 11.73 21.89 8.58
C THR A 13 10.53 20.98 8.88
N LYS A 14 10.16 20.88 10.15
CA LYS A 14 8.96 20.15 10.62
C LYS A 14 7.78 21.13 10.74
N LEU A 15 6.64 20.85 10.11
CA LEU A 15 5.45 21.71 10.28
C LEU A 15 4.86 21.54 11.69
N VAL A 16 4.80 20.30 12.17
CA VAL A 16 4.45 19.97 13.56
C VAL A 16 5.51 19.05 14.15
N ASN A 17 5.95 19.38 15.37
CA ASN A 17 6.87 18.57 16.16
C ASN A 17 6.29 18.38 17.56
N ILE A 18 5.81 17.17 17.84
CA ILE A 18 5.23 16.80 19.13
C ILE A 18 6.36 16.29 20.05
N THR A 19 6.52 16.94 21.19
CA THR A 19 7.58 16.62 22.16
C THR A 19 7.01 16.53 23.57
N GLY A 20 7.75 15.86 24.46
CA GLY A 20 7.32 15.65 25.85
C GLY A 20 6.23 14.57 25.99
N ILE A 21 5.56 14.55 27.14
CA ILE A 21 4.48 13.60 27.43
C ILE A 21 3.17 14.17 26.90
N ASN A 22 2.48 13.43 26.02
CA ASN A 22 1.24 13.88 25.41
C ASN A 22 0.16 12.79 25.46
N ASN A 23 -1.03 13.18 25.92
CA ASN A 23 -2.16 12.27 26.08
C ASN A 23 -3.36 12.84 25.31
N ASN A 24 -3.87 12.07 24.33
CA ASN A 24 -5.08 12.39 23.56
C ASN A 24 -4.94 13.59 22.61
N LEU A 25 -3.85 13.64 21.85
CA LEU A 25 -3.73 14.61 20.76
C LEU A 25 -4.49 14.14 19.53
N ALA A 26 -5.20 15.06 18.87
CA ALA A 26 -5.96 14.78 17.66
C ALA A 26 -5.70 15.86 16.60
N PHE A 27 -5.37 15.43 15.39
CA PHE A 27 -5.29 16.26 14.20
C PHE A 27 -6.37 15.77 13.23
N ASN A 28 -7.38 16.60 12.99
CA ASN A 28 -8.56 16.24 12.22
C ASN A 28 -8.87 17.33 11.20
N ASN A 29 -9.09 16.96 9.93
CA ASN A 29 -9.43 17.88 8.84
C ASN A 29 -8.38 18.97 8.61
N ILE A 30 -7.09 18.62 8.70
CA ILE A 30 -5.98 19.57 8.54
C ILE A 30 -5.32 19.41 7.16
N LEU A 31 -4.96 20.53 6.53
CA LEU A 31 -4.03 20.56 5.39
C LEU A 31 -2.61 20.85 5.89
N PHE A 32 -1.71 19.91 5.71
CA PHE A 32 -0.27 20.07 5.84
C PHE A 32 0.32 20.24 4.45
N ASN A 33 0.82 21.44 4.11
CA ASN A 33 1.33 21.73 2.78
C ASN A 33 2.82 22.14 2.84
N GLY A 34 3.67 21.37 2.18
CA GLY A 34 5.12 21.61 2.18
C GLY A 34 5.84 20.99 3.38
N GLY A 35 7.03 21.54 3.68
CA GLY A 35 7.88 21.11 4.79
C GLY A 35 8.75 19.91 4.47
N ALA A 36 9.80 19.72 5.27
CA ALA A 36 10.62 18.52 5.22
C ALA A 36 9.84 17.33 5.82
N VAL A 37 9.17 17.59 6.95
CA VAL A 37 8.25 16.64 7.61
C VAL A 37 6.94 17.33 7.93
N GLY A 38 5.81 16.70 7.59
CA GLY A 38 4.48 17.22 7.90
C GLY A 38 4.20 17.20 9.39
N LEU A 39 4.12 16.01 9.98
CA LEU A 39 3.93 15.82 11.41
C LEU A 39 4.98 14.85 11.94
N SER A 40 5.68 15.26 12.99
CA SER A 40 6.69 14.42 13.67
C SER A 40 6.42 14.29 15.16
N SER A 41 6.80 13.15 15.73
CA SER A 41 6.85 12.94 17.17
C SER A 41 8.08 12.13 17.56
N ASP A 42 8.74 12.53 18.65
CA ASP A 42 9.74 11.72 19.34
C ASP A 42 9.38 11.72 20.82
N LEU A 43 8.45 10.83 21.16
CA LEU A 43 7.82 10.77 22.47
C LEU A 43 8.47 9.66 23.30
N PRO A 44 8.55 9.79 24.64
CA PRO A 44 9.05 8.72 25.49
C PRO A 44 8.02 7.57 25.56
N ASP A 45 8.38 6.42 24.99
CA ASP A 45 7.60 5.22 24.60
C ASP A 45 6.70 4.54 25.68
N SER A 46 6.41 5.17 26.81
CA SER A 46 5.58 4.61 27.90
C SER A 46 4.65 5.61 28.59
N ASN A 47 4.82 6.91 28.34
CA ASN A 47 4.07 7.96 29.04
C ASN A 47 3.04 8.66 28.17
N SER A 48 3.20 8.64 26.84
CA SER A 48 2.24 9.21 25.90
C SER A 48 1.18 8.18 25.51
N ASN A 49 -0.10 8.55 25.66
CA ASN A 49 -1.19 7.58 25.52
C ASN A 49 -1.72 7.46 24.09
N ARG A 50 -2.29 8.53 23.53
CA ARG A 50 -3.07 8.48 22.28
C ARG A 50 -2.76 9.64 21.35
N LEU A 51 -2.51 9.32 20.08
CA LEU A 51 -2.42 10.26 18.97
C LEU A 51 -3.34 9.79 17.85
N SER A 52 -4.22 10.68 17.41
CA SER A 52 -5.13 10.44 16.28
C SER A 52 -4.85 11.44 15.17
N ILE A 53 -4.55 10.96 13.98
CA ILE A 53 -4.34 11.76 12.78
C ILE A 53 -5.36 11.28 11.75
N THR A 54 -6.40 12.07 11.54
CA THR A 54 -7.59 11.62 10.82
C THR A 54 -8.03 12.61 9.76
N ASN A 55 -8.49 12.13 8.61
CA ASN A 55 -9.09 12.93 7.53
C ASN A 55 -8.27 14.19 7.16
N SER A 56 -6.95 14.11 7.24
CA SER A 56 -6.04 15.21 6.97
C SER A 56 -5.33 14.99 5.62
N PHE A 57 -4.88 16.07 5.01
CA PHE A 57 -4.18 16.04 3.73
C PHE A 57 -2.74 16.50 3.90
N PHE A 58 -1.80 15.60 3.66
CA PHE A 58 -0.36 15.85 3.62
C PHE A 58 0.07 16.01 2.16
N ASN A 59 0.31 17.25 1.75
CA ASN A 59 0.69 17.60 0.40
C ASN A 59 2.13 18.11 0.39
N ALA A 60 2.94 17.60 -0.53
CA ALA A 60 4.26 18.14 -0.86
C ALA A 60 5.29 18.16 0.28
N PHE A 61 5.31 17.13 1.12
CA PHE A 61 6.40 16.91 2.06
C PHE A 61 7.66 16.39 1.33
N ALA A 62 8.86 16.74 1.82
CA ALA A 62 10.10 16.34 1.17
C ALA A 62 10.69 15.01 1.69
N TYR A 63 10.49 14.67 2.96
CA TYR A 63 11.01 13.42 3.53
C TYR A 63 9.89 12.57 4.10
N LYS A 64 9.04 13.15 4.97
CA LYS A 64 8.00 12.37 5.64
C LYS A 64 6.67 13.11 5.73
N GLY A 65 5.56 12.44 5.41
CA GLY A 65 4.24 12.97 5.69
C GLY A 65 3.98 12.95 7.20
N ILE A 66 4.04 11.74 7.77
CA ILE A 66 3.98 11.47 9.20
C ILE A 66 5.24 10.72 9.63
N ASP A 67 5.84 11.13 10.75
CA ASP A 67 6.97 10.48 11.41
C ASP A 67 6.68 10.34 12.91
N VAL A 68 6.03 9.25 13.32
CA VAL A 68 5.61 9.06 14.71
C VAL A 68 6.48 8.01 15.38
N LYS A 69 7.12 8.42 16.47
CA LYS A 69 7.85 7.53 17.37
C LYS A 69 7.34 7.67 18.81
N GLY A 70 7.07 6.53 19.45
CA GLY A 70 6.96 6.42 20.90
C GLY A 70 5.61 6.71 21.53
N ILE A 71 4.57 5.92 21.21
CA ILE A 71 3.23 6.13 21.79
C ILE A 71 2.49 4.82 21.99
N LYS A 72 1.55 4.76 22.95
CA LYS A 72 0.76 3.53 23.20
C LYS A 72 -0.26 3.28 22.09
N GLU A 73 -1.06 4.28 21.76
CA GLU A 73 -2.16 4.17 20.80
C GLU A 73 -1.99 5.18 19.67
N LEU A 74 -1.89 4.67 18.44
CA LEU A 74 -1.77 5.48 17.23
C LEU A 74 -2.85 5.11 16.22
N TYR A 75 -3.61 6.12 15.81
CA TYR A 75 -4.64 6.01 14.77
C TYR A 75 -4.27 6.95 13.62
N VAL A 76 -3.93 6.39 12.45
CA VAL A 76 -3.70 7.13 11.21
C VAL A 76 -4.79 6.70 10.24
N THR A 77 -5.86 7.49 10.13
CA THR A 77 -7.06 7.05 9.39
C THR A 77 -7.58 8.07 8.39
N LYS A 78 -8.01 7.59 7.21
CA LYS A 78 -8.65 8.43 6.17
C LYS A 78 -7.80 9.61 5.69
N ASN A 79 -6.48 9.58 5.87
CA ASN A 79 -5.61 10.68 5.43
C ASN A 79 -5.23 10.52 3.96
N LYS A 80 -4.94 11.65 3.31
CA LYS A 80 -4.39 11.70 1.95
C LYS A 80 -2.94 12.14 1.99
N PHE A 81 -2.10 11.50 1.18
CA PHE A 81 -0.69 11.86 1.01
C PHE A 81 -0.42 12.04 -0.47
N ARG A 82 0.09 13.21 -0.85
CA ARG A 82 0.46 13.54 -2.22
C ARG A 82 1.87 14.11 -2.26
N GLU A 83 2.70 13.50 -3.07
CA GLU A 83 4.07 13.92 -3.32
C GLU A 83 4.37 13.80 -4.82
N TYR A 84 4.96 14.84 -5.41
CA TYR A 84 5.32 14.89 -6.82
C TYR A 84 6.78 15.28 -6.94
N VAL A 85 7.52 14.63 -7.84
CA VAL A 85 8.90 14.96 -8.23
C VAL A 85 9.79 15.36 -7.05
N ASN A 86 10.32 14.34 -6.36
CA ASN A 86 11.16 14.53 -5.18
C ASN A 86 12.51 13.82 -5.34
N ALA A 87 13.58 14.52 -5.00
CA ALA A 87 14.95 14.01 -5.04
C ALA A 87 15.42 13.40 -3.71
N ASN A 88 14.61 13.44 -2.67
CA ASN A 88 14.92 12.89 -1.36
C ASN A 88 14.35 11.48 -1.16
N ILE A 89 14.97 10.72 -0.26
CA ILE A 89 14.40 9.47 0.22
C ILE A 89 13.17 9.81 1.05
N SER A 90 11.98 9.37 0.61
CA SER A 90 10.73 9.76 1.25
C SER A 90 9.89 8.60 1.78
N SER A 91 9.03 8.90 2.74
CA SER A 91 8.03 7.98 3.30
C SER A 91 6.73 8.71 3.61
N ALA A 92 5.57 8.23 3.13
CA ALA A 92 4.32 8.93 3.45
C ALA A 92 3.97 8.79 4.94
N ILE A 93 4.06 7.57 5.47
CA ILE A 93 3.80 7.24 6.87
C ILE A 93 5.01 6.45 7.39
N ALA A 94 5.74 7.00 8.35
CA ALA A 94 6.80 6.32 9.07
C ALA A 94 6.44 6.22 10.55
N ILE A 95 6.36 5.00 11.07
CA ILE A 95 5.89 4.71 12.43
C ILE A 95 6.90 3.81 13.13
N SER A 96 7.25 4.16 14.37
CA SER A 96 7.97 3.22 15.22
C SER A 96 7.64 3.29 16.70
N ASN A 97 7.95 2.20 17.41
CA ASN A 97 7.80 2.10 18.87
C ASN A 97 6.36 2.34 19.32
N ILE A 98 5.45 1.48 18.86
CA ILE A 98 4.04 1.47 19.29
C ILE A 98 3.83 0.28 20.23
N SER A 99 3.31 0.55 21.43
CA SER A 99 3.27 -0.43 22.53
C SER A 99 1.88 -0.98 22.88
N ASN A 100 0.81 -0.54 22.20
CA ASN A 100 -0.52 -1.10 22.41
C ASN A 100 -1.33 -1.18 21.10
N ILE A 101 -1.96 -0.08 20.67
CA ILE A 101 -2.86 -0.05 19.50
C ILE A 101 -2.18 0.67 18.35
N LEU A 102 -2.18 0.02 17.18
CA LEU A 102 -1.84 0.65 15.91
C LEU A 102 -2.95 0.39 14.90
N GLU A 103 -3.52 1.47 14.38
CA GLU A 103 -4.45 1.43 13.26
C GLU A 103 -3.98 2.37 12.15
N ILE A 104 -3.69 1.79 10.98
CA ILE A 104 -3.42 2.52 9.74
C ILE A 104 -4.51 2.12 8.75
N ILE A 105 -5.59 2.89 8.70
CA ILE A 105 -6.84 2.45 8.04
C ILE A 105 -7.36 3.49 7.05
N LYS A 106 -7.74 3.04 5.85
CA LYS A 106 -8.36 3.89 4.81
C LYS A 106 -7.53 5.10 4.37
N ASN A 107 -6.19 5.04 4.47
CA ASN A 107 -5.33 6.12 3.96
C ASN A 107 -5.10 5.96 2.45
N ASP A 108 -4.95 7.09 1.77
CA ASP A 108 -4.72 7.18 0.33
C ASP A 108 -3.37 7.87 0.09
N VAL A 109 -2.39 7.08 -0.32
CA VAL A 109 -1.00 7.48 -0.56
C VAL A 109 -0.71 7.44 -2.05
N TYR A 110 -0.28 8.57 -2.61
CA TYR A 110 0.21 8.64 -3.99
C TYR A 110 1.49 9.47 -4.05
N LEU A 111 2.60 8.79 -4.33
CA LEU A 111 3.93 9.39 -4.46
C LEU A 111 4.44 9.18 -5.89
N GLU A 112 4.50 10.26 -6.67
CA GLU A 112 4.84 10.23 -8.09
C GLU A 112 6.17 10.91 -8.40
N GLY A 113 6.87 10.41 -9.43
CA GLY A 113 7.96 11.12 -10.11
C GLY A 113 9.26 11.24 -9.32
N GLY A 114 9.45 10.46 -8.25
CA GLY A 114 10.65 10.51 -7.43
C GLY A 114 11.93 10.09 -8.16
N THR A 115 13.06 10.64 -7.75
CA THR A 115 14.41 10.29 -8.23
C THR A 115 15.30 9.69 -7.13
N ALA A 116 14.72 9.39 -5.96
CA ALA A 116 15.35 8.62 -4.88
C ALA A 116 14.42 7.50 -4.39
N ALA A 117 14.89 6.66 -3.45
CA ALA A 117 14.11 5.57 -2.87
C ALA A 117 12.87 6.09 -2.12
N ARG A 118 11.79 5.31 -2.10
CA ARG A 118 10.51 5.73 -1.50
C ARG A 118 9.81 4.60 -0.81
N THR A 119 9.09 4.93 0.26
CA THR A 119 8.22 4.01 0.97
C THR A 119 6.81 4.58 1.11
N GLY A 120 5.77 3.78 0.89
CA GLY A 120 4.41 4.22 1.18
C GLY A 120 4.19 4.29 2.68
N ILE A 121 4.26 3.13 3.33
CA ILE A 121 4.10 2.97 4.77
C ILE A 121 5.28 2.16 5.32
N ASP A 122 5.99 2.70 6.30
CA ASP A 122 7.09 2.05 7.03
C ASP A 122 6.69 1.87 8.50
N VAL A 123 6.57 0.62 8.95
CA VAL A 123 6.17 0.26 10.32
C VAL A 123 7.26 -0.54 10.98
N LYS A 124 7.78 -0.03 12.10
CA LYS A 124 8.89 -0.66 12.83
C LYS A 124 8.63 -0.81 14.31
N ARG A 125 9.11 -1.88 14.93
CA ARG A 125 9.13 -2.02 16.40
C ARG A 125 7.72 -1.82 17.00
N VAL A 126 6.79 -2.65 16.56
CA VAL A 126 5.40 -2.67 17.05
C VAL A 126 5.16 -4.03 17.67
N ASP A 127 4.79 -4.03 18.95
CA ASP A 127 4.45 -5.25 19.68
C ASP A 127 2.98 -5.19 20.12
N ALA A 128 2.10 -5.57 19.21
CA ALA A 128 0.67 -5.62 19.49
C ALA A 128 0.31 -6.93 20.21
N SER A 129 -0.80 -6.94 20.96
CA SER A 129 -1.24 -8.17 21.63
C SER A 129 -2.06 -9.06 20.69
N VAL A 130 -2.14 -10.36 20.98
CA VAL A 130 -3.03 -11.29 20.25
C VAL A 130 -4.52 -10.95 20.42
N LEU A 131 -4.88 -10.28 21.51
CA LEU A 131 -6.26 -9.86 21.83
C LEU A 131 -6.63 -8.55 21.15
N SER A 132 -5.63 -7.73 20.81
CA SER A 132 -5.78 -6.47 20.09
C SER A 132 -4.66 -6.33 19.06
N PRO A 133 -4.70 -7.11 17.95
CA PRO A 133 -3.70 -7.03 16.89
C PRO A 133 -3.64 -5.63 16.28
N ALA A 134 -2.47 -5.20 15.83
CA ALA A 134 -2.36 -4.01 15.00
C ALA A 134 -3.07 -4.23 13.65
N ILE A 135 -3.66 -3.18 13.10
CA ILE A 135 -4.46 -3.23 11.88
C ILE A 135 -3.88 -2.27 10.84
N ILE A 136 -3.52 -2.82 9.68
CA ILE A 136 -3.16 -2.06 8.48
C ILE A 136 -4.13 -2.47 7.38
N ALA A 137 -5.16 -1.68 7.14
CA ALA A 137 -6.26 -2.14 6.28
C ALA A 137 -6.93 -1.07 5.42
N ASN A 138 -7.50 -1.49 4.29
CA ASN A 138 -8.18 -0.60 3.34
C ASN A 138 -7.35 0.59 2.87
N ASN A 139 -6.01 0.54 2.93
CA ASN A 139 -5.17 1.62 2.41
C ASN A 139 -4.98 1.46 0.91
N SER A 140 -4.97 2.58 0.19
CA SER A 140 -4.54 2.66 -1.20
C SER A 140 -3.15 3.28 -1.23
N ILE A 141 -2.17 2.58 -1.79
CA ILE A 141 -0.77 3.01 -1.86
C ILE A 141 -0.30 2.89 -3.30
N SER A 142 0.02 4.02 -3.92
CA SER A 142 0.56 4.07 -5.27
C SER A 142 1.90 4.79 -5.29
N LEU A 143 2.93 4.07 -5.71
CA LEU A 143 4.29 4.59 -5.86
C LEU A 143 4.69 4.49 -7.33
N SER A 144 4.88 5.63 -7.99
CA SER A 144 5.24 5.67 -9.41
C SER A 144 6.55 6.43 -9.62
N GLY A 145 7.54 5.74 -10.16
CA GLY A 145 8.89 6.24 -10.42
C GLY A 145 9.07 6.77 -11.83
N THR A 146 10.21 7.40 -12.08
CA THR A 146 10.61 7.87 -13.41
C THR A 146 11.31 6.77 -14.20
N TYR A 147 11.28 6.83 -15.54
CA TYR A 147 12.05 5.92 -16.42
C TYR A 147 13.50 6.40 -16.59
N THR A 148 14.19 6.72 -15.48
CA THR A 148 15.61 7.10 -15.48
C THR A 148 16.53 5.88 -15.59
N ASN A 149 17.80 6.07 -15.97
CA ASN A 149 18.77 4.98 -16.07
C ASN A 149 19.10 4.28 -14.73
N THR A 150 18.90 4.95 -13.60
CA THR A 150 19.17 4.38 -12.26
C THR A 150 17.96 3.60 -11.75
N ALA A 151 18.17 2.33 -11.38
CA ALA A 151 17.16 1.51 -10.71
C ALA A 151 17.07 1.88 -9.21
N LEU A 152 15.91 2.38 -8.79
CA LEU A 152 15.64 2.78 -7.41
C LEU A 152 14.67 1.81 -6.76
N ILE A 153 14.83 1.58 -5.46
CA ILE A 153 14.02 0.62 -4.71
C ILE A 153 12.84 1.36 -4.08
N TYR A 154 11.62 0.96 -4.46
CA TYR A 154 10.40 1.44 -3.82
C TYR A 154 9.74 0.32 -3.02
N VAL A 155 9.17 0.66 -1.86
CA VAL A 155 8.47 -0.29 -1.00
C VAL A 155 7.08 0.23 -0.66
N GLY A 156 6.02 -0.48 -1.04
CA GLY A 156 4.64 -0.06 -0.74
C GLY A 156 4.36 -0.05 0.76
N LEU A 157 4.42 -1.24 1.38
CA LEU A 157 4.34 -1.45 2.82
C LEU A 157 5.58 -2.20 3.30
N ASN A 158 6.35 -1.57 4.18
CA ASN A 158 7.53 -2.13 4.82
C ASN A 158 7.26 -2.41 6.30
N MET A 159 7.59 -3.62 6.74
CA MET A 159 7.54 -3.98 8.16
C MET A 159 8.87 -4.52 8.66
N ASP A 160 9.27 -4.12 9.86
CA ASP A 160 10.43 -4.67 10.55
C ASP A 160 10.22 -4.70 12.07
N SER A 161 10.47 -5.85 12.69
CA SER A 161 10.24 -6.05 14.14
C SER A 161 8.80 -5.73 14.54
N VAL A 162 7.83 -6.28 13.80
CA VAL A 162 6.39 -6.10 13.99
C VAL A 162 5.75 -7.43 14.36
N THR A 163 4.94 -7.48 15.42
CA THR A 163 4.23 -8.69 15.86
C THR A 163 2.71 -8.51 15.83
N ASN A 164 1.97 -9.61 15.74
CA ASN A 164 0.50 -9.65 15.87
C ASN A 164 -0.21 -8.56 15.03
N THR A 165 -0.01 -8.59 13.73
CA THR A 165 -0.52 -7.55 12.82
C THR A 165 -1.36 -8.16 11.70
N ASN A 166 -2.50 -7.54 11.46
CA ASN A 166 -3.46 -7.87 10.41
C ASN A 166 -3.30 -6.90 9.24
N ILE A 167 -2.98 -7.43 8.06
CA ILE A 167 -2.85 -6.67 6.81
C ILE A 167 -4.01 -7.09 5.90
N TYR A 168 -5.05 -6.28 5.82
CA TYR A 168 -6.31 -6.65 5.14
C TYR A 168 -6.77 -5.65 4.10
N TYR A 169 -7.24 -6.11 2.94
CA TYR A 169 -7.89 -5.25 1.94
C TYR A 169 -7.06 -4.04 1.51
N ASN A 170 -5.73 -4.08 1.57
CA ASN A 170 -4.94 -2.96 1.03
C ASN A 170 -4.80 -3.12 -0.49
N THR A 171 -4.80 -2.02 -1.23
CA THR A 171 -4.37 -1.99 -2.63
C THR A 171 -3.04 -1.27 -2.71
N ILE A 172 -2.00 -1.97 -3.13
CA ILE A 172 -0.63 -1.47 -3.19
C ILE A 172 -0.10 -1.65 -4.61
N LYS A 173 0.09 -0.53 -5.31
CA LYS A 173 0.70 -0.47 -6.64
C LYS A 173 2.09 0.15 -6.55
N VAL A 174 3.10 -0.59 -6.98
CA VAL A 174 4.50 -0.14 -7.02
C VAL A 174 5.05 -0.27 -8.43
N ARG A 175 5.37 0.86 -9.05
CA ARG A 175 6.16 0.93 -10.27
C ARG A 175 7.42 1.75 -10.01
N ALA A 176 8.47 1.08 -9.54
CA ALA A 176 9.72 1.74 -9.20
C ALA A 176 10.49 2.23 -10.43
N SER A 177 11.41 3.18 -10.23
CA SER A 177 12.24 3.71 -11.30
C SER A 177 13.08 2.61 -11.96
N ASN A 178 13.16 2.68 -13.30
CA ASN A 178 13.77 1.64 -14.14
C ASN A 178 13.28 0.21 -13.84
N ASN A 179 12.06 0.05 -13.33
CA ASN A 179 11.47 -1.23 -12.96
C ASN A 179 12.36 -2.08 -12.04
N SER A 180 13.00 -1.46 -11.03
CA SER A 180 13.92 -2.14 -10.11
C SER A 180 13.38 -3.47 -9.58
N ALA A 181 14.15 -4.55 -9.82
CA ALA A 181 13.83 -5.92 -9.38
C ALA A 181 13.87 -6.11 -7.84
N ASN A 182 14.39 -5.13 -7.11
CA ASN A 182 14.45 -5.17 -5.65
C ASN A 182 13.27 -4.47 -4.97
N SER A 183 12.39 -3.82 -5.73
CA SER A 183 11.20 -3.15 -5.20
C SER A 183 10.17 -4.14 -4.69
N LYS A 184 9.32 -3.73 -3.75
CA LYS A 184 8.39 -4.62 -3.05
C LYS A 184 7.04 -3.95 -2.85
N SER A 185 5.93 -4.61 -3.18
CA SER A 185 4.61 -4.09 -2.77
C SER A 185 4.40 -4.32 -1.28
N LEU A 186 4.62 -5.55 -0.80
CA LEU A 186 4.65 -5.88 0.63
C LEU A 186 5.97 -6.54 1.03
N ASN A 187 6.65 -5.96 2.02
CA ASN A 187 7.84 -6.53 2.66
C ASN A 187 7.57 -6.89 4.13
N ILE A 188 7.74 -8.18 4.46
CA ILE A 188 7.76 -8.67 5.84
C ILE A 188 9.22 -8.95 6.23
N GLY A 189 9.79 -8.04 7.03
CA GLY A 189 11.17 -8.10 7.47
C GLY A 189 11.45 -9.21 8.48
N THR A 190 12.73 -9.52 8.66
CA THR A 190 13.26 -10.70 9.37
C THR A 190 12.66 -10.92 10.76
N ASN A 191 12.47 -9.87 11.55
CA ASN A 191 12.05 -9.96 12.95
C ASN A 191 10.53 -9.80 13.15
N CYS A 192 9.73 -9.95 12.10
CA CYS A 192 8.28 -9.95 12.24
C CYS A 192 7.76 -11.31 12.75
N SER A 193 6.58 -11.34 13.37
CA SER A 193 5.91 -12.58 13.73
C SER A 193 4.39 -12.44 13.78
N ARG A 194 3.69 -13.57 13.60
CA ARG A 194 2.23 -13.63 13.78
C ARG A 194 1.45 -12.65 12.88
N ILE A 195 1.91 -12.50 11.64
CA ILE A 195 1.30 -11.63 10.64
C ILE A 195 0.19 -12.39 9.90
N LYS A 196 -0.95 -11.72 9.66
CA LYS A 196 -2.01 -12.22 8.77
C LYS A 196 -2.13 -11.32 7.55
N VAL A 197 -2.14 -11.90 6.35
CA VAL A 197 -2.19 -11.18 5.07
C VAL A 197 -3.36 -11.68 4.24
N LEU A 198 -4.50 -11.00 4.29
CA LEU A 198 -5.72 -11.47 3.60
C LEU A 198 -6.30 -10.38 2.71
N ASN A 199 -6.86 -10.78 1.56
CA ASN A 199 -7.64 -9.89 0.69
C ASN A 199 -6.89 -8.67 0.16
N ASN A 200 -5.56 -8.69 0.10
CA ASN A 200 -4.78 -7.58 -0.41
C ASN A 200 -4.57 -7.68 -1.91
N ASN A 201 -4.51 -6.53 -2.56
CA ASN A 201 -4.13 -6.40 -3.95
C ASN A 201 -2.70 -5.85 -4.02
N LEU A 202 -1.73 -6.70 -4.33
CA LEU A 202 -0.31 -6.41 -4.28
C LEU A 202 0.25 -6.43 -5.71
N ASP A 203 0.34 -5.24 -6.30
CA ASP A 203 0.75 -5.03 -7.67
C ASP A 203 2.14 -4.39 -7.70
N ASN A 204 3.14 -5.13 -8.16
CA ASN A 204 4.43 -4.56 -8.52
C ASN A 204 4.53 -4.47 -10.04
N SER A 205 3.95 -3.42 -10.62
CA SER A 205 3.94 -3.22 -12.07
C SER A 205 5.35 -3.01 -12.67
N GLY A 206 6.40 -2.95 -11.84
CA GLY A 206 7.80 -3.09 -12.25
C GLY A 206 8.26 -4.56 -12.30
N LYS A 207 9.56 -4.81 -12.07
CA LYS A 207 10.14 -6.18 -12.05
C LYS A 207 10.37 -6.72 -10.64
N GLY A 208 9.88 -6.03 -9.61
CA GLY A 208 10.13 -6.38 -8.22
C GLY A 208 9.19 -7.47 -7.69
N PHE A 209 9.10 -7.59 -6.37
CA PHE A 209 8.22 -8.55 -5.72
C PHE A 209 6.87 -7.92 -5.37
N ALA A 210 5.78 -8.64 -5.61
CA ALA A 210 4.48 -8.33 -5.01
C ALA A 210 4.49 -8.63 -3.51
N TYR A 211 5.06 -9.78 -3.14
CA TYR A 211 5.09 -10.26 -1.76
C TYR A 211 6.46 -10.82 -1.41
N TYR A 212 7.07 -10.28 -0.34
CA TYR A 212 8.42 -10.64 0.09
C TYR A 212 8.45 -11.00 1.57
N VAL A 213 8.79 -12.25 1.87
CA VAL A 213 8.81 -12.83 3.22
C VAL A 213 10.06 -13.69 3.40
N THR A 214 10.91 -13.32 4.36
CA THR A 214 12.22 -13.97 4.55
C THR A 214 12.14 -15.28 5.33
N ASN A 215 11.38 -15.29 6.43
CA ASN A 215 11.24 -16.42 7.35
C ASN A 215 9.75 -16.75 7.57
N PRO A 216 9.04 -17.23 6.53
CA PRO A 216 7.59 -17.35 6.55
C PRO A 216 7.03 -18.20 7.69
N SER A 217 7.73 -19.27 8.09
CA SER A 217 7.28 -20.19 9.16
C SER A 217 7.15 -19.53 10.53
N THR A 218 7.92 -18.47 10.80
CA THR A 218 7.84 -17.70 12.06
C THR A 218 7.11 -16.38 11.88
N GLN A 219 7.11 -15.84 10.66
CA GLN A 219 6.56 -14.53 10.34
C GLN A 219 5.06 -14.56 10.08
N VAL A 220 4.56 -15.51 9.29
CA VAL A 220 3.20 -15.46 8.73
C VAL A 220 2.35 -16.59 9.28
N MET A 221 1.23 -16.22 9.90
CA MET A 221 0.24 -17.14 10.46
C MET A 221 -0.89 -17.50 9.49
N ALA A 222 -1.25 -16.57 8.61
CA ALA A 222 -2.30 -16.77 7.63
C ALA A 222 -2.02 -15.88 6.40
N SER A 223 -2.18 -16.44 5.21
CA SER A 223 -2.12 -15.71 3.94
C SER A 223 -3.09 -16.33 2.93
N ASN A 224 -4.09 -15.62 2.45
CA ASN A 224 -5.04 -16.14 1.46
C ASN A 224 -5.86 -15.02 0.79
N ASN A 225 -6.51 -15.36 -0.33
CA ASN A 225 -7.39 -14.46 -1.09
C ASN A 225 -6.70 -13.14 -1.49
N ASN A 226 -5.39 -13.16 -1.71
CA ASN A 226 -4.64 -12.01 -2.16
C ASN A 226 -4.51 -12.03 -3.69
N ASN A 227 -4.32 -10.86 -4.31
CA ASN A 227 -3.90 -10.74 -5.69
C ASN A 227 -2.41 -10.38 -5.74
N TYR A 228 -1.57 -11.16 -6.41
CA TYR A 228 -0.13 -10.91 -6.54
C TYR A 228 0.25 -10.69 -8.00
N ILE A 229 0.70 -9.49 -8.35
CA ILE A 229 1.12 -9.13 -9.72
C ILE A 229 2.57 -8.66 -9.71
N SER A 230 3.36 -9.16 -10.66
CA SER A 230 4.65 -8.56 -11.00
C SER A 230 4.99 -8.82 -12.47
N ASN A 231 5.67 -7.86 -13.12
CA ASN A 231 6.28 -8.07 -14.44
C ASN A 231 7.71 -8.63 -14.34
N GLY A 232 8.16 -8.96 -13.12
CA GLY A 232 9.45 -9.60 -12.85
C GLY A 232 9.40 -11.11 -13.03
N PHE A 233 10.57 -11.72 -13.21
CA PHE A 233 10.71 -13.17 -13.33
C PHE A 233 10.26 -13.92 -12.06
N ASN A 234 10.40 -13.28 -10.90
CA ASN A 234 9.99 -13.82 -9.61
C ASN A 234 9.02 -12.85 -8.93
N PRO A 235 7.69 -13.03 -9.08
CA PRO A 235 6.70 -12.16 -8.44
C PRO A 235 6.74 -12.23 -6.91
N ILE A 236 7.17 -13.35 -6.34
CA ILE A 236 7.08 -13.61 -4.90
C ILE A 236 8.41 -14.14 -4.36
N TYR A 237 8.77 -13.71 -3.16
CA TYR A 237 9.82 -14.31 -2.36
C TYR A 237 9.22 -14.87 -1.07
N TRP A 238 9.35 -16.18 -0.88
CA TRP A 238 8.84 -16.92 0.27
C TRP A 238 9.87 -17.98 0.67
N LEU A 239 10.81 -17.59 1.54
CA LEU A 239 12.04 -18.37 1.83
C LEU A 239 12.76 -18.79 0.53
N GLY A 240 12.77 -17.89 -0.46
CA GLY A 240 13.24 -18.16 -1.82
C GLY A 240 12.23 -17.75 -2.89
N ASN A 241 12.72 -17.57 -4.11
CA ASN A 241 11.93 -17.09 -5.23
C ASN A 241 10.82 -18.08 -5.63
N LYS A 242 9.65 -17.55 -5.97
CA LYS A 242 8.53 -18.27 -6.60
C LYS A 242 8.17 -17.55 -7.90
N GLN A 243 8.18 -18.28 -9.00
CA GLN A 243 7.88 -17.75 -10.33
C GLN A 243 6.37 -17.59 -10.57
N THR A 244 5.54 -18.35 -9.84
CA THR A 244 4.09 -18.36 -10.01
C THR A 244 3.39 -18.45 -8.67
N ILE A 245 2.11 -18.12 -8.64
CA ILE A 245 1.27 -18.31 -7.46
C ILE A 245 1.06 -19.79 -7.15
N ALA A 246 0.95 -20.66 -8.15
CA ALA A 246 0.88 -22.11 -7.92
C ALA A 246 2.09 -22.62 -7.11
N ALA A 247 3.29 -22.07 -7.38
CA ALA A 247 4.48 -22.39 -6.60
C ALA A 247 4.42 -21.83 -5.16
N LEU A 248 3.82 -20.66 -4.95
CA LEU A 248 3.56 -20.12 -3.60
C LEU A 248 2.55 -20.99 -2.84
N GLN A 249 1.41 -21.31 -3.46
CA GLN A 249 0.34 -22.15 -2.91
C GLN A 249 0.88 -23.49 -2.44
N THR A 250 1.70 -24.13 -3.27
CA THR A 250 2.39 -25.38 -2.92
C THR A 250 3.34 -25.18 -1.74
N ALA A 251 4.09 -24.08 -1.72
CA ALA A 251 5.11 -23.83 -0.70
C ALA A 251 4.52 -23.46 0.67
N ASN A 252 3.34 -22.85 0.74
CA ASN A 252 2.80 -22.33 2.00
C ASN A 252 1.51 -22.98 2.49
N SER A 253 0.75 -23.68 1.63
CA SER A 253 -0.54 -24.30 1.97
C SER A 253 -1.58 -23.33 2.60
N GLN A 254 -1.43 -22.02 2.37
CA GLN A 254 -2.32 -20.98 2.90
C GLN A 254 -3.03 -20.22 1.76
N ASP A 255 -2.32 -19.90 0.68
CA ASP A 255 -2.79 -19.02 -0.40
C ASP A 255 -3.70 -19.70 -1.44
N ALA A 256 -4.48 -20.70 -1.03
CA ALA A 256 -5.25 -21.56 -1.92
C ALA A 256 -6.25 -20.81 -2.83
N MET A 257 -6.76 -19.66 -2.38
CA MET A 257 -7.70 -18.80 -3.11
C MET A 257 -7.06 -17.51 -3.62
N SER A 258 -5.75 -17.34 -3.47
CA SER A 258 -5.01 -16.20 -4.01
C SER A 258 -4.81 -16.34 -5.53
N ILE A 259 -4.76 -15.21 -6.23
CA ILE A 259 -4.78 -15.11 -7.70
C ILE A 259 -3.73 -14.12 -8.21
N SER A 260 -3.41 -14.18 -9.51
CA SER A 260 -2.46 -13.26 -10.18
C SER A 260 -3.13 -12.73 -11.44
N VAL A 261 -3.88 -11.65 -11.28
CA VAL A 261 -4.74 -11.12 -12.34
C VAL A 261 -4.55 -9.62 -12.45
N TYR A 262 -4.52 -9.12 -13.68
CA TYR A 262 -4.36 -7.69 -13.93
C TYR A 262 -5.50 -6.87 -13.29
N ASN A 263 -5.15 -5.70 -12.76
CA ASN A 263 -6.12 -4.75 -12.22
C ASN A 263 -6.36 -3.60 -13.18
N PRO A 264 -7.62 -3.35 -13.57
CA PRO A 264 -7.95 -2.21 -14.39
C PRO A 264 -8.15 -0.96 -13.54
N PHE A 265 -7.05 -0.42 -13.02
CA PHE A 265 -7.11 0.81 -12.23
C PHE A 265 -7.52 2.01 -13.07
N GLU A 266 -8.32 2.91 -12.49
CA GLU A 266 -8.75 4.16 -13.12
C GLU A 266 -7.56 5.04 -13.52
N SER A 267 -6.59 5.19 -12.62
CA SER A 267 -5.31 5.87 -12.89
C SER A 267 -4.24 5.45 -11.88
N ASP A 268 -3.01 5.94 -12.02
CA ASP A 268 -1.97 5.77 -11.00
C ASP A 268 -2.31 6.48 -9.68
N SER A 269 -3.15 7.52 -9.71
CA SER A 269 -3.54 8.28 -8.51
C SER A 269 -4.83 7.78 -7.83
N VAL A 270 -5.59 6.95 -8.54
CA VAL A 270 -6.87 6.39 -8.09
C VAL A 270 -6.90 4.90 -8.45
N LEU A 271 -6.63 4.05 -7.46
CA LEU A 271 -6.54 2.60 -7.64
C LEU A 271 -7.90 1.89 -7.54
N ASN A 272 -8.98 2.60 -7.82
CA ASN A 272 -10.30 1.99 -8.00
C ASN A 272 -10.32 1.20 -9.32
N ILE A 273 -11.01 0.06 -9.35
CA ILE A 273 -11.13 -0.75 -10.56
C ILE A 273 -12.32 -0.28 -11.41
N ILE A 274 -12.10 -0.04 -12.71
CA ILE A 274 -13.09 0.58 -13.61
C ILE A 274 -13.97 -0.42 -14.36
N TYR A 275 -13.58 -1.69 -14.43
CA TYR A 275 -14.41 -2.78 -14.95
C TYR A 275 -14.19 -4.05 -14.14
N PRO A 276 -15.14 -5.01 -14.14
CA PRO A 276 -14.99 -6.24 -13.40
C PRO A 276 -13.77 -7.04 -13.88
N SER A 277 -12.94 -7.49 -12.94
CA SER A 277 -11.90 -8.50 -13.17
C SER A 277 -12.05 -9.63 -12.16
N GLU A 278 -11.20 -10.65 -12.25
CA GLU A 278 -11.25 -11.83 -11.34
C GLU A 278 -11.02 -11.48 -9.85
N VAL A 279 -10.58 -10.27 -9.52
CA VAL A 279 -10.51 -9.78 -8.12
C VAL A 279 -11.88 -9.48 -7.53
N VAL A 280 -12.89 -9.26 -8.38
CA VAL A 280 -14.26 -8.96 -7.97
C VAL A 280 -14.92 -10.23 -7.45
N ARG A 281 -15.47 -10.16 -6.23
CA ARG A 281 -16.05 -11.31 -5.50
C ARG A 281 -15.07 -12.44 -5.19
N ALA A 282 -13.79 -12.13 -5.09
CA ALA A 282 -12.75 -13.11 -4.75
C ALA A 282 -12.20 -12.98 -3.33
N ALA A 283 -12.60 -11.96 -2.56
CA ALA A 283 -12.13 -11.79 -1.19
C ALA A 283 -12.89 -12.69 -0.19
N GLU A 284 -12.25 -13.03 0.92
CA GLU A 284 -12.92 -13.59 2.09
C GLU A 284 -13.61 -12.49 2.89
N PRO A 285 -14.93 -12.53 3.19
CA PRO A 285 -15.54 -11.56 4.08
C PRO A 285 -14.90 -11.59 5.47
N LEU A 286 -14.42 -10.45 5.96
CA LEU A 286 -13.84 -10.33 7.31
C LEU A 286 -14.74 -9.46 8.20
N ASP A 287 -15.03 -9.97 9.40
CA ASP A 287 -15.78 -9.21 10.40
C ASP A 287 -15.04 -7.92 10.81
N GLY A 288 -15.79 -6.85 11.08
CA GLY A 288 -15.25 -5.52 11.37
C GLY A 288 -14.77 -4.71 10.15
N PHE A 289 -14.78 -5.27 8.94
CA PHE A 289 -14.39 -4.58 7.69
C PHE A 289 -15.56 -4.46 6.71
N VAL A 290 -16.66 -3.83 7.15
CA VAL A 290 -17.93 -3.73 6.40
C VAL A 290 -17.94 -2.67 5.29
N GLU A 291 -16.91 -1.83 5.21
CA GLU A 291 -16.81 -0.76 4.22
C GLU A 291 -15.41 -0.71 3.60
N ASP A 292 -15.35 -0.30 2.34
CA ASP A 292 -14.12 -0.01 1.61
C ASP A 292 -13.55 1.39 1.97
N ILE A 293 -12.51 1.83 1.26
CA ILE A 293 -11.86 3.14 1.47
C ILE A 293 -12.77 4.34 1.19
N LEU A 294 -13.75 4.20 0.29
CA LEU A 294 -14.70 5.24 -0.09
C LEU A 294 -15.97 5.22 0.77
N GLY A 295 -16.15 4.19 1.59
CA GLY A 295 -17.35 3.99 2.40
C GLY A 295 -18.41 3.12 1.72
N ASN A 296 -18.08 2.45 0.62
CA ASN A 296 -18.99 1.51 -0.01
C ASN A 296 -19.06 0.22 0.82
N PHE A 297 -20.26 -0.33 0.95
CA PHE A 297 -20.51 -1.55 1.71
C PHE A 297 -19.86 -2.78 1.07
N ARG A 298 -19.23 -3.63 1.90
CA ARG A 298 -18.68 -4.93 1.50
C ARG A 298 -19.68 -6.05 1.84
N PRO A 299 -20.27 -6.70 0.84
CA PRO A 299 -21.24 -7.77 1.09
C PRO A 299 -20.58 -9.03 1.65
N MET A 300 -21.28 -9.75 2.53
CA MET A 300 -20.87 -11.11 2.93
C MET A 300 -21.17 -12.13 1.82
N SER A 301 -22.28 -11.94 1.10
CA SER A 301 -22.68 -12.74 -0.07
C SER A 301 -23.43 -11.84 -1.07
N PRO A 302 -22.98 -11.73 -2.33
CA PRO A 302 -21.75 -12.32 -2.88
C PRO A 302 -20.49 -11.84 -2.14
N ARG A 303 -19.38 -12.56 -2.27
CA ARG A 303 -18.10 -12.21 -1.63
C ARG A 303 -17.64 -10.79 -2.01
N PRO A 304 -16.83 -10.08 -1.19
CA PRO A 304 -16.28 -8.77 -1.54
C PRO A 304 -15.20 -8.82 -2.62
N THR A 305 -14.79 -7.65 -3.09
CA THR A 305 -13.62 -7.44 -3.96
C THR A 305 -12.30 -7.44 -3.17
N ILE A 306 -11.25 -8.08 -3.73
CA ILE A 306 -9.88 -8.03 -3.19
C ILE A 306 -9.30 -6.59 -3.31
N GLY A 307 -8.66 -6.09 -2.26
CA GLY A 307 -8.06 -4.76 -2.20
C GLY A 307 -8.96 -3.69 -1.54
N ALA A 308 -8.53 -2.43 -1.59
CA ALA A 308 -9.09 -1.31 -0.81
C ALA A 308 -10.42 -0.75 -1.32
N TYR A 309 -10.83 -1.12 -2.53
CA TYR A 309 -12.04 -0.64 -3.20
C TYR A 309 -12.99 -1.80 -3.43
N GLU A 310 -14.26 -1.61 -3.12
CA GLU A 310 -15.32 -2.54 -3.47
C GLU A 310 -15.88 -2.19 -4.85
N PHE A 311 -15.95 -3.16 -5.76
CA PHE A 311 -16.48 -2.91 -7.09
C PHE A 311 -17.99 -2.66 -7.01
N GLN A 312 -18.41 -1.45 -7.37
CA GLN A 312 -19.81 -1.08 -7.42
C GLN A 312 -20.39 -1.46 -8.78
N PHE A 313 -21.23 -2.49 -8.81
CA PHE A 313 -22.00 -2.82 -9.99
C PHE A 313 -23.00 -1.69 -10.23
N THR A 314 -22.88 -0.99 -11.37
CA THR A 314 -23.94 -0.11 -11.83
C THR A 314 -25.05 -1.00 -12.43
N ASN A 315 -26.32 -0.65 -12.24
CA ASN A 315 -27.44 -1.30 -12.94
C ASN A 315 -27.50 -0.91 -14.43
N VAL A 316 -26.38 -0.44 -14.99
CA VAL A 316 -26.25 0.02 -16.36
C VAL A 316 -25.37 -0.99 -17.08
N ASP A 317 -26.00 -1.83 -17.88
CA ASP A 317 -25.32 -2.78 -18.77
C ASP A 317 -24.70 -2.01 -19.95
N PHE A 318 -23.38 -1.85 -19.96
CA PHE A 318 -22.65 -1.34 -21.11
C PHE A 318 -22.39 -2.49 -22.09
N GLY A 319 -23.46 -2.97 -22.72
CA GLY A 319 -23.36 -3.90 -23.85
C GLY A 319 -22.82 -3.17 -25.09
N PRO A 320 -21.88 -3.77 -25.85
CA PRO A 320 -21.47 -3.20 -27.12
C PRO A 320 -22.70 -3.11 -28.05
N THR A 321 -23.10 -1.89 -28.43
CA THR A 321 -24.25 -1.67 -29.33
C THR A 321 -23.95 -2.07 -30.76
N SER A 322 -22.66 -2.13 -31.13
CA SER A 322 -22.18 -2.66 -32.40
C SER A 322 -20.70 -3.02 -32.28
N ILE A 323 -20.30 -4.09 -32.97
CA ILE A 323 -18.92 -4.29 -33.39
C ILE A 323 -18.84 -3.66 -34.78
N ILE A 324 -18.22 -2.50 -34.86
CA ILE A 324 -17.83 -1.96 -36.17
C ILE A 324 -16.78 -2.92 -36.72
N SER A 325 -16.99 -3.41 -37.95
CA SER A 325 -16.03 -4.25 -38.66
C SER A 325 -14.62 -3.68 -38.52
N PRO A 326 -13.57 -4.51 -38.46
CA PRO A 326 -12.20 -4.01 -38.42
C PRO A 326 -12.01 -2.98 -39.54
N ASP A 327 -11.29 -1.90 -39.26
CA ASP A 327 -10.85 -0.97 -40.30
C ASP A 327 -10.02 -1.77 -41.30
N SER A 328 -10.65 -2.17 -42.40
CA SER A 328 -9.97 -2.81 -43.51
C SER A 328 -9.12 -1.75 -44.17
N THR A 329 -7.81 -1.79 -43.95
CA THR A 329 -6.77 -1.73 -45.00
C THR A 329 -5.38 -1.88 -44.39
N ILE A 330 -4.94 -3.12 -44.17
CA ILE A 330 -3.59 -3.50 -44.56
C ILE A 330 -3.79 -4.70 -45.47
N ASP A 331 -3.80 -4.44 -46.77
CA ASP A 331 -3.60 -5.52 -47.75
C ASP A 331 -2.19 -6.05 -47.50
N TYR A 332 -2.11 -7.26 -46.96
CA TYR A 332 -0.88 -8.02 -47.07
C TYR A 332 -0.71 -8.35 -48.56
N LEU A 333 0.14 -7.58 -49.24
CA LEU A 333 0.73 -8.01 -50.50
C LEU A 333 1.70 -9.14 -50.16
N GLU A 334 1.20 -10.38 -50.23
CA GLU A 334 2.07 -11.54 -50.32
C GLU A 334 2.81 -11.43 -51.67
N ASN A 335 4.15 -11.30 -51.60
CA ASN A 335 5.11 -11.14 -52.71
C ASN A 335 5.48 -9.71 -53.14
N ASP A 336 6.07 -8.91 -52.23
CA ASP A 336 7.02 -7.88 -52.67
C ASP A 336 8.42 -8.54 -52.79
N PRO A 337 9.07 -8.51 -53.98
CA PRO A 337 10.31 -9.25 -54.26
C PRO A 337 11.57 -8.76 -53.54
#